data_AF-A0A920UDD3-F1
#
_entry.id   AF-A0A920UDD3-F1
#
_cell.length_a   1.000
_cell.length_b   1.000
_cell.length_c   1.000
_cell.angle_alpha   90.00
_cell.angle_beta   90.00
_cell.angle_gamma   90.00
#
_symmetry.space_group_name_H-M   'P 1'
#
loop_
_entity.id
_entity.type
_entity.pdbx_description
1 polymer ?
#
loop_
_entity_poly.entity_id
_entity_poly.type
_entity_poly.pdbx_seq_one_letter_code
_entity_poly.pdbx_strand_id
1 'polypeptide(L)'
;MLTSPECYEHLGTKAQMNPPLRSKRHTVALWQALKDGIIDCIATDHAPHTLAEKNQPYGRSPSGMPGVETSLALMLDRVNRDLCTLPGKWFTGCQNLLQTLQDAWKRKN
;
A
#
# COMPACT_ATOMS: atom_id res chain seq x y z
N MET A 1 -10.00 -9.85 -0.45
CA MET A 1 -9.23 -8.81 0.28
C MET A 1 -10.05 -8.41 1.48
N LEU A 2 -9.46 -8.44 2.68
CA LEU A 2 -10.10 -7.86 3.87
C LEU A 2 -10.08 -6.33 3.73
N THR A 3 -11.16 -5.68 4.15
CA THR A 3 -11.28 -4.22 4.20
C THR A 3 -11.67 -3.81 5.61
N SER A 4 -11.73 -2.51 5.91
CA SER A 4 -12.35 -2.07 7.16
C SER A 4 -13.88 -2.29 7.09
N PRO A 5 -14.52 -2.82 8.16
CA PRO A 5 -13.94 -3.12 9.48
C PRO A 5 -13.31 -4.51 9.64
N GLU A 6 -13.59 -5.46 8.74
CA GLU A 6 -13.28 -6.90 8.91
C GLU A 6 -11.78 -7.18 9.11
N CYS A 7 -10.90 -6.37 8.51
CA CYS A 7 -9.46 -6.50 8.69
C CYS A 7 -9.04 -6.27 10.15
N TYR A 8 -9.70 -5.36 10.86
CA TYR A 8 -9.40 -5.08 12.26
C TYR A 8 -9.98 -6.14 13.19
N GLU A 9 -11.13 -6.71 12.85
CA GLU A 9 -11.72 -7.83 13.59
C GLU A 9 -10.85 -9.09 13.52
N HIS A 10 -10.32 -9.39 12.33
CA HIS A 10 -9.52 -10.61 12.12
C HIS A 10 -8.05 -10.47 12.52
N LEU A 11 -7.44 -9.29 12.32
CA LEU A 11 -5.99 -9.11 12.49
C LEU A 11 -5.63 -8.19 13.67
N GLY A 12 -6.59 -7.45 14.22
CA GLY A 12 -6.38 -6.51 15.31
C GLY A 12 -5.29 -5.48 14.98
N THR A 13 -4.37 -5.31 15.93
CA THR A 13 -3.24 -4.38 15.86
C THR A 13 -2.24 -4.72 14.75
N LYS A 14 -2.22 -5.96 14.24
CA LYS A 14 -1.40 -6.33 13.07
C LYS A 14 -1.83 -5.59 11.79
N ALA A 15 -3.11 -5.17 11.71
CA ALA A 15 -3.62 -4.34 10.62
C ALA A 15 -3.46 -2.82 10.87
N GLN A 16 -2.85 -2.41 11.98
CA GLN A 16 -2.64 -1.00 12.31
C GLN A 16 -1.58 -0.36 11.40
N MET A 17 -1.99 0.67 10.67
CA MET A 17 -1.21 1.38 9.63
C MET A 17 -1.45 2.89 9.74
N ASN A 18 -0.57 3.70 9.15
CA ASN A 18 -0.80 5.13 8.94
C ASN A 18 -0.40 5.51 7.50
N PRO A 19 -1.34 5.85 6.61
CA PRO A 19 -2.79 6.00 6.82
C PRO A 19 -3.51 4.67 7.13
N PRO A 20 -4.70 4.68 7.76
CA PRO A 20 -5.42 3.47 8.15
C PRO A 20 -6.05 2.74 6.95
N LEU A 21 -6.27 1.43 7.09
CA LEU A 21 -7.05 0.64 6.14
C LEU A 21 -8.51 1.10 6.16
N ARG A 22 -9.05 1.39 4.98
CA ARG A 22 -10.41 1.93 4.84
C ARG A 22 -11.38 0.91 4.26
N SER A 23 -12.65 1.31 4.17
CA SER A 23 -13.70 0.47 3.62
C SER A 23 -13.51 0.18 2.13
N LYS A 24 -14.18 -0.86 1.65
CA LYS A 24 -14.13 -1.35 0.26
C LYS A 24 -14.29 -0.27 -0.81
N ARG A 25 -15.11 0.77 -0.57
CA ARG A 25 -15.28 1.88 -1.52
C ARG A 25 -13.95 2.58 -1.86
N HIS A 26 -13.07 2.72 -0.87
CA HIS A 26 -11.78 3.38 -1.05
C HIS A 26 -10.82 2.49 -1.85
N THR A 27 -10.84 1.17 -1.61
CA THR A 27 -10.09 0.22 -2.42
C THR A 27 -10.51 0.28 -3.90
N VAL A 28 -11.82 0.33 -4.17
CA VAL A 28 -12.33 0.47 -5.55
C VAL A 28 -11.86 1.78 -6.18
N ALA A 29 -11.96 2.90 -5.45
CA ALA A 29 -11.50 4.20 -5.95
C ALA A 29 -10.00 4.24 -6.22
N LEU A 30 -9.17 3.63 -5.37
CA LEU A 30 -7.72 3.54 -5.58
C LEU A 30 -7.37 2.71 -6.81
N TRP A 31 -8.05 1.59 -7.04
CA TRP A 31 -7.87 0.79 -8.25
C TRP A 31 -8.27 1.57 -9.51
N GLN A 32 -9.38 2.32 -9.45
CA GLN A 32 -9.78 3.17 -10.57
C GLN A 32 -8.75 4.27 -10.83
N ALA A 33 -8.27 4.97 -9.80
CA ALA A 33 -7.22 5.98 -9.91
C ALA A 33 -5.90 5.43 -10.48
N LEU A 34 -5.57 4.17 -10.17
CA LEU A 34 -4.43 3.48 -10.76
C LEU A 34 -4.62 3.24 -12.27
N LYS A 35 -5.82 2.80 -12.67
CA LYS A 35 -6.17 2.56 -14.08
C LYS A 35 -6.23 3.86 -14.88
N ASP A 36 -6.76 4.91 -14.27
CA ASP A 36 -6.85 6.25 -14.86
C ASP A 36 -5.48 6.96 -14.92
N GLY A 37 -4.44 6.36 -14.30
CA GLY A 37 -3.08 6.90 -14.28
C GLY A 37 -2.94 8.16 -13.43
N ILE A 38 -3.82 8.35 -12.45
CA ILE A 38 -3.75 9.38 -11.41
C ILE A 38 -2.69 9.01 -10.36
N ILE A 39 -2.55 7.71 -10.06
CA ILE A 39 -1.50 7.18 -9.18
C ILE A 39 -0.26 6.87 -10.02
N ASP A 40 0.83 7.59 -9.75
CA ASP A 40 2.09 7.45 -10.50
C ASP A 40 2.89 6.21 -10.12
N CYS A 41 2.89 5.81 -8.85
CA CYS A 41 3.69 4.69 -8.35
C CYS A 41 3.00 3.95 -7.20
N ILE A 42 3.42 2.70 -6.98
CA ILE A 42 3.02 1.88 -5.83
C ILE A 42 4.27 1.62 -4.98
N ALA A 43 4.19 1.96 -3.71
CA ALA A 43 5.23 1.69 -2.72
C ALA A 43 4.67 0.85 -1.56
N THR A 44 5.55 0.16 -0.84
CA THR A 44 5.15 -0.76 0.24
C THR A 44 4.94 -0.09 1.59
N ASP A 45 5.53 1.10 1.78
CA ASP A 45 5.65 1.76 3.09
C ASP A 45 6.14 0.78 4.18
N HIS A 46 7.17 0.01 3.84
CA HIS A 46 7.70 -1.05 4.69
C HIS A 46 8.15 -0.53 6.05
N ALA A 47 7.43 -0.95 7.10
CA ALA A 47 7.65 -0.53 8.47
C ALA A 47 7.55 -1.74 9.42
N PRO A 48 8.60 -2.57 9.51
CA PRO A 48 8.60 -3.78 10.32
C PRO A 48 8.65 -3.43 11.81
N HIS A 49 7.91 -4.22 12.60
CA HIS A 49 7.91 -4.19 14.07
C HIS A 49 7.92 -5.61 14.59
N THR A 50 8.41 -5.80 15.80
CA THR A 50 8.39 -7.12 16.45
C THR A 50 6.95 -7.54 16.77
N LEU A 51 6.72 -8.85 16.88
CA LEU A 51 5.42 -9.37 17.29
C LEU A 51 5.04 -8.90 18.71
N ALA A 52 6.02 -8.72 19.59
CA ALA A 52 5.79 -8.23 20.95
C ALA A 52 5.24 -6.80 20.96
N GLU A 53 5.81 -5.91 20.15
CA GLU A 53 5.32 -4.53 19.99
C GLU A 53 3.91 -4.50 19.38
N LYS A 54 3.67 -5.32 18.35
CA LYS A 54 2.37 -5.41 17.69
C LYS A 54 1.29 -6.07 18.56
N ASN A 55 1.63 -6.85 19.58
CA ASN A 55 0.65 -7.48 20.48
C ASN A 55 0.13 -6.54 21.58
N GLN A 56 0.66 -5.31 21.68
CA GLN A 56 0.15 -4.29 22.59
C GLN A 56 -1.25 -3.80 22.16
N PRO A 57 -2.10 -3.33 23.08
CA PRO A 57 -3.40 -2.76 22.73
C PRO A 57 -3.27 -1.51 21.83
N TYR A 58 -4.36 -1.16 21.15
CA TYR A 58 -4.42 0.07 20.36
C TYR A 58 -4.01 1.30 21.20
N GLY A 59 -3.28 2.22 20.57
CA GLY A 59 -2.65 3.36 21.24
C GLY A 59 -1.27 3.06 21.83
N ARG A 60 -0.92 1.78 22.05
CA ARG A 60 0.42 1.34 22.46
C ARG A 60 1.13 0.49 21.40
N SER A 61 0.40 -0.21 20.55
CA SER A 61 0.97 -0.89 19.37
C SER A 61 1.40 0.15 18.32
N PRO A 62 2.59 0.00 17.69
CA PRO A 62 3.03 0.89 16.62
C PRO A 62 2.27 0.62 15.31
N SER A 63 2.14 1.66 14.49
CA SER A 63 1.64 1.55 13.11
C SER A 63 2.75 1.05 12.20
N GLY A 64 2.43 0.11 11.30
CA GLY A 64 3.41 -0.46 10.36
C GLY A 64 3.33 -1.99 10.27
N MET A 65 3.77 -2.51 9.12
CA MET A 65 3.92 -3.94 8.83
C MET A 65 5.04 -4.18 7.79
N PRO A 66 5.64 -5.37 7.77
CA PRO A 66 6.48 -5.79 6.65
C PRO A 66 5.65 -5.97 5.36
N GLY A 67 6.30 -5.86 4.20
CA GLY A 67 5.57 -5.84 2.92
C GLY A 67 6.43 -5.86 1.66
N VAL A 68 7.75 -5.63 1.78
CA VAL A 68 8.69 -5.73 0.64
C VAL A 68 8.61 -7.10 0.00
N GLU A 69 8.72 -8.19 0.78
CA GLU A 69 8.76 -9.54 0.23
C GLU A 69 7.47 -9.96 -0.47
N THR A 70 6.32 -9.42 -0.05
CA THR A 70 5.00 -9.83 -0.55
C THR A 70 4.46 -8.93 -1.66
N SER A 71 4.93 -7.69 -1.77
CA SER A 71 4.34 -6.67 -2.65
C SER A 71 4.31 -7.05 -4.13
N LEU A 72 5.43 -7.52 -4.67
CA LEU A 72 5.54 -7.89 -6.08
C LEU A 72 4.63 -9.07 -6.43
N ALA A 73 4.67 -10.14 -5.63
CA ALA A 73 3.83 -11.31 -5.84
C ALA A 73 2.34 -10.95 -5.78
N LEU A 74 1.93 -10.10 -4.82
CA LEU A 74 0.56 -9.60 -4.73
C LEU A 74 0.16 -8.79 -5.96
N MET A 75 1.03 -7.94 -6.50
CA MET A 75 0.74 -7.17 -7.71
C MET A 75 0.63 -8.07 -8.95
N LEU A 76 1.47 -9.08 -9.08
CA LEU A 76 1.39 -10.06 -10.17
C LEU A 76 0.09 -10.88 -10.10
N ASP A 77 -0.40 -11.24 -8.90
CA ASP A 77 -1.74 -11.83 -8.75
C ASP A 77 -2.85 -10.90 -9.27
N ARG A 78 -2.70 -9.57 -9.13
CA ARG A 78 -3.68 -8.61 -9.67
C ARG A 78 -3.63 -8.51 -11.18
N VAL A 79 -2.44 -8.62 -11.77
CA VAL A 79 -2.27 -8.70 -13.23
C VAL A 79 -2.92 -9.99 -13.75
N ASN A 80 -2.65 -11.13 -13.12
CA ASN A 80 -3.22 -12.43 -13.50
C ASN A 80 -4.75 -12.51 -13.37
N ARG A 81 -5.35 -11.59 -12.60
CA ARG A 81 -6.82 -11.47 -12.43
C ARG A 81 -7.42 -10.32 -13.24
N ASP A 82 -6.68 -9.79 -14.22
CA ASP A 82 -7.11 -8.68 -15.09
C ASP A 82 -7.52 -7.40 -14.34
N LEU A 83 -7.00 -7.18 -13.13
CA LEU A 83 -7.24 -5.96 -12.36
C LEU A 83 -6.29 -4.83 -12.75
N CYS A 84 -5.11 -5.15 -13.28
CA CYS A 84 -4.17 -4.20 -13.88
C CYS A 84 -3.31 -4.89 -14.95
N THR A 85 -2.54 -4.13 -15.73
CA THR A 85 -1.72 -4.66 -16.84
C THR A 85 -0.23 -4.42 -16.63
N LEU A 86 0.59 -5.16 -17.37
CA LEU A 86 2.03 -4.91 -17.54
C LEU A 86 2.36 -4.68 -19.03
N PRO A 87 3.20 -3.68 -19.36
CA PRO A 87 3.68 -2.62 -18.47
C PRO A 87 2.57 -1.60 -18.18
N GLY A 88 2.19 -1.45 -16.92
CA GLY A 88 1.27 -0.42 -16.46
C GLY A 88 2.00 0.86 -16.05
N LYS A 89 1.34 2.02 -16.11
CA LYS A 89 1.93 3.33 -15.75
C LYS A 89 2.60 3.32 -14.36
N TRP A 90 1.99 2.63 -13.40
CA TRP A 90 2.51 2.44 -12.04
C TRP A 90 3.81 1.64 -11.99
N PHE A 91 4.02 0.70 -12.91
CA PHE A 91 5.25 -0.09 -13.00
C PHE A 91 6.40 0.77 -13.55
N THR A 92 6.12 1.57 -14.57
CA THR A 92 7.08 2.53 -15.13
C THR A 92 7.38 3.68 -14.16
N GLY A 93 6.38 4.18 -13.44
CA GLY A 93 6.57 5.22 -12.42
C GLY A 93 7.45 4.76 -11.26
N CYS A 94 7.37 3.48 -10.86
CA CYS A 94 8.29 2.90 -9.88
C CYS A 94 9.76 2.87 -10.38
N GLN A 95 10.00 2.61 -11.67
CA GLN A 95 11.35 2.68 -12.24
C GLN A 95 11.91 4.12 -12.21
N ASN A 96 11.04 5.09 -12.40
CA ASN A 96 11.37 6.52 -12.38
C ASN A 96 11.13 7.16 -11.00
N LEU A 97 11.09 6.37 -9.92
CA LEU A 97 10.78 6.87 -8.58
C LEU A 97 11.81 7.93 -8.13
N LEU A 98 13.10 7.72 -8.41
CA LEU A 98 14.15 8.69 -8.10
C LEU A 98 13.91 10.03 -8.81
N GLN A 99 13.54 9.99 -10.10
CA GLN A 99 13.20 11.18 -10.88
C GLN A 99 11.96 11.88 -10.30
N THR A 100 10.92 11.11 -9.98
CA THR A 100 9.67 11.62 -9.38
C THR A 100 9.93 12.31 -8.03
N LEU A 101 10.78 11.73 -7.19
CA LEU A 101 11.17 12.30 -5.90
C LEU A 101 12.02 13.56 -6.06
N GLN A 102 12.94 13.57 -7.02
CA GLN A 102 13.72 14.77 -7.36
C GLN A 102 12.82 15.90 -7.87
N ASP A 103 11.86 15.61 -8.74
CA ASP A 103 10.91 16.59 -9.28
C ASP A 103 9.92 17.07 -8.21
N ALA A 104 9.53 16.22 -7.26
CA ALA A 104 8.74 16.62 -6.10
C ALA A 104 9.54 17.53 -5.15
N TRP A 105 10.83 17.23 -4.92
CA TRP A 105 11.72 18.05 -4.09
C TRP A 105 11.99 19.42 -4.72
N LYS A 106 12.23 19.48 -6.04
CA LYS A 106 12.39 20.73 -6.80
C LYS A 106 11.12 21.59 -6.86
N ARG A 107 9.93 21.01 -6.68
CA ARG A 107 8.68 21.78 -6.61
C ARG A 107 8.44 22.40 -5.23
N LYS A 108 9.17 21.95 -4.21
CA LYS A 108 9.05 22.42 -2.81
C LYS A 108 10.18 23.37 -2.39
N ASN A 109 11.20 23.56 -3.22
CA ASN A 109 12.34 24.47 -3.00
C ASN A 109 12.56 25.32 -4.25
#